data_AF-A0A7Y8WPN9-F1
#
_entry.id   AF-A0A7Y8WPN9-F1
#
_cell.length_a   1.000
_cell.length_b   1.000
_cell.length_c   1.000
_cell.angle_alpha   90.00
_cell.angle_beta   90.00
_cell.angle_gamma   90.00
#
_symmetry.space_group_name_H-M   'P 1'
#
loop_
_entity.id
_entity.type
_entity.pdbx_description
1 polymer ?
#
loop_
_entity_poly.entity_id
_entity_poly.type
_entity_poly.pdbx_seq_one_letter_code
_entity_poly.pdbx_strand_id
1 'polypeptide(L)'
;MAAREDKKEIIIENAVGVFAERGYYKATTAMVAKAAGVTQPYVFHFFENKEELFKAVIDRAFGRIYDTFAEVHAPADQLIETMGHAFEQIIQTHRDEVLMVMQAHAISEPGIREHVSQLFLTIFESLTSKFENAGIPNAKETAAHFIGTGLLITLAEVLNLPQLTHGKDHC
;
A
#
# COMPACT_ATOMS: atom_id res chain seq x y z
N MET A 1 18.86 18.89 -7.92
CA MET A 1 18.37 17.62 -7.31
C MET A 1 16.90 17.40 -7.61
N ALA A 2 16.01 18.40 -7.39
CA ALA A 2 14.58 18.33 -7.71
C ALA A 2 14.23 17.66 -9.06
N ALA A 3 14.79 18.16 -10.18
CA ALA A 3 14.48 17.59 -11.50
C ALA A 3 14.86 16.10 -11.69
N ARG A 4 15.78 15.55 -10.88
CA ARG A 4 16.15 14.12 -10.93
C ARG A 4 15.18 13.29 -10.07
N GLU A 5 14.78 13.84 -8.93
CA GLU A 5 13.79 13.25 -8.03
C GLU A 5 12.42 13.19 -8.71
N ASP A 6 12.02 14.27 -9.39
CA ASP A 6 10.80 14.32 -10.21
C ASP A 6 10.78 13.23 -11.28
N LYS A 7 11.94 12.93 -11.91
CA LYS A 7 12.04 11.88 -12.95
C LYS A 7 11.98 10.47 -12.37
N LYS A 8 12.56 10.27 -11.19
CA LYS A 8 12.45 9.01 -10.45
C LYS A 8 10.99 8.76 -10.08
N GLU A 9 10.29 9.76 -9.57
CA GLU A 9 8.87 9.67 -9.19
C GLU A 9 7.97 9.38 -10.40
N ILE A 10 8.21 10.01 -11.55
CA ILE A 10 7.46 9.70 -12.79
C ILE A 10 7.61 8.22 -13.18
N ILE A 11 8.81 7.65 -13.02
CA ILE A 11 9.03 6.23 -13.32
C ILE A 11 8.26 5.35 -12.33
N ILE A 12 8.30 5.67 -11.03
CA ILE A 12 7.57 4.95 -9.97
C ILE A 12 6.07 5.00 -10.22
N GLU A 13 5.52 6.20 -10.48
CA GLU A 13 4.10 6.42 -10.75
C GLU A 13 3.60 5.58 -11.94
N ASN A 14 4.36 5.54 -13.03
CA ASN A 14 4.00 4.71 -14.19
C ASN A 14 4.22 3.21 -13.92
N ALA A 15 5.18 2.85 -13.07
CA ALA A 15 5.41 1.47 -12.68
C ALA A 15 4.24 0.91 -11.84
N VAL A 16 3.55 1.75 -11.05
CA VAL A 16 2.35 1.34 -10.30
C VAL A 16 1.35 0.64 -11.20
N GLY A 17 0.91 1.30 -12.28
CA GLY A 17 -0.09 0.73 -13.19
C GLY A 17 0.38 -0.55 -13.89
N VAL A 18 1.66 -0.59 -14.30
CA VAL A 18 2.24 -1.78 -14.94
C VAL A 18 2.25 -2.98 -13.98
N PHE A 19 2.66 -2.79 -12.73
CA PHE A 19 2.69 -3.86 -11.74
C PHE A 19 1.29 -4.25 -11.28
N ALA A 20 0.38 -3.30 -11.08
CA ALA A 20 -1.01 -3.58 -10.69
C ALA A 20 -1.75 -4.41 -11.74
N GLU A 21 -1.59 -4.08 -13.04
CA GLU A 21 -2.24 -4.79 -14.14
C GLU A 21 -1.61 -6.16 -14.43
N ARG A 22 -0.28 -6.26 -14.41
CA ARG A 22 0.45 -7.45 -14.89
C ARG A 22 0.90 -8.39 -13.78
N GLY A 23 0.99 -7.89 -12.55
CA GLY A 23 1.69 -8.53 -11.45
C GLY A 23 3.22 -8.50 -11.60
N TYR A 24 3.92 -8.75 -10.49
CA TYR A 24 5.38 -8.68 -10.42
C TYR A 24 6.09 -9.56 -11.46
N TYR A 25 5.67 -10.81 -11.62
CA TYR A 25 6.36 -11.79 -12.47
C TYR A 25 6.30 -11.43 -13.96
N LYS A 26 5.15 -10.95 -14.46
CA LYS A 26 4.96 -10.66 -15.90
C LYS A 26 5.41 -9.24 -16.28
N ALA A 27 5.44 -8.32 -15.33
CA ALA A 27 5.95 -6.97 -15.56
C ALA A 27 7.46 -6.98 -15.88
N THR A 28 7.88 -6.04 -16.74
CA THR A 28 9.28 -5.85 -17.13
C THR A 28 9.67 -4.37 -17.06
N THR A 29 10.94 -4.07 -16.84
CA THR A 29 11.43 -2.68 -16.85
C THR A 29 11.28 -2.01 -18.22
N ALA A 30 11.22 -2.78 -19.31
CA ALA A 30 10.90 -2.27 -20.64
C ALA A 30 9.45 -1.78 -20.76
N MET A 31 8.49 -2.50 -20.17
CA MET A 31 7.09 -2.06 -20.10
C MET A 31 6.95 -0.77 -19.30
N VAL A 32 7.63 -0.68 -18.15
CA VAL A 32 7.65 0.55 -17.33
C VAL A 32 8.28 1.71 -18.10
N ALA A 33 9.42 1.50 -18.76
CA ALA A 33 10.06 2.53 -19.56
C ALA A 33 9.12 3.06 -20.66
N LYS A 34 8.43 2.16 -21.36
CA LYS A 34 7.43 2.50 -22.37
C LYS A 34 6.27 3.31 -21.76
N ALA A 35 5.75 2.91 -20.60
CA ALA A 35 4.67 3.62 -19.92
C ALA A 35 5.10 5.04 -19.50
N ALA A 36 6.30 5.17 -18.92
CA ALA A 36 6.87 6.44 -18.48
C ALA A 36 7.40 7.34 -19.62
N GLY A 37 7.36 6.88 -20.88
CA GLY A 37 7.88 7.64 -22.02
C GLY A 37 9.40 7.83 -22.01
N VAL A 38 10.15 6.90 -21.39
CA VAL A 38 11.61 6.93 -21.27
C VAL A 38 12.25 5.67 -21.88
N THR A 39 13.57 5.66 -22.02
CA THR A 39 14.30 4.47 -22.47
C THR A 39 14.52 3.49 -21.31
N GLN A 40 14.61 2.20 -21.60
CA GLN A 40 14.89 1.19 -20.57
C GLN A 40 16.23 1.43 -19.86
N PRO A 41 17.34 1.81 -20.54
CA PRO A 41 18.57 2.20 -19.87
C PRO A 41 18.38 3.38 -18.89
N TYR A 42 17.46 4.31 -19.17
CA TYR A 42 17.15 5.40 -18.26
C TYR A 42 16.48 4.91 -16.98
N VAL A 43 15.63 3.89 -17.03
CA VAL A 43 15.09 3.24 -15.82
C VAL A 43 16.22 2.61 -14.99
N PHE A 44 17.16 1.91 -15.65
CA PHE A 44 18.31 1.31 -14.97
C PHE A 44 19.29 2.34 -14.37
N HIS A 45 19.20 3.61 -14.78
CA HIS A 45 19.96 4.68 -14.15
C HIS A 45 19.45 5.02 -12.72
N PHE A 46 18.20 4.67 -12.40
CA PHE A 46 17.60 4.89 -11.08
C PHE A 46 17.43 3.62 -10.26
N PHE A 47 17.22 2.48 -10.92
CA PHE A 47 16.92 1.21 -10.27
C PHE A 47 17.82 0.12 -10.82
N GLU A 48 18.60 -0.53 -9.95
CA GLU A 48 19.59 -1.53 -10.37
C GLU A 48 18.95 -2.72 -11.09
N ASN A 49 17.73 -3.07 -10.70
CA ASN A 49 16.98 -4.20 -11.24
C ASN A 49 15.46 -4.01 -11.06
N LYS A 50 14.67 -4.98 -11.53
CA LYS A 50 13.21 -4.97 -11.41
C LYS A 50 12.74 -5.04 -9.94
N GLU A 51 13.47 -5.76 -9.09
CA GLU A 51 13.14 -5.90 -7.67
C GLU A 51 13.24 -4.55 -6.96
N GLU A 52 14.32 -3.79 -7.16
CA GLU A 52 14.49 -2.46 -6.56
C GLU A 52 13.46 -1.44 -7.06
N LEU A 53 13.10 -1.49 -8.34
CA LEU A 53 11.99 -0.71 -8.86
C LEU A 53 10.67 -1.10 -8.17
N PHE A 54 10.41 -2.39 -8.02
CA PHE A 54 9.19 -2.86 -7.38
C PHE A 54 9.11 -2.50 -5.89
N LYS A 55 10.22 -2.60 -5.15
CA LYS A 55 10.32 -2.13 -3.75
C LYS A 55 9.99 -0.66 -3.64
N ALA A 56 10.54 0.20 -4.51
CA ALA A 56 10.24 1.63 -4.50
C ALA A 56 8.76 1.94 -4.77
N VAL A 57 8.10 1.12 -5.59
CA VAL A 57 6.66 1.24 -5.84
C VAL A 57 5.85 0.79 -4.63
N ILE A 58 6.25 -0.30 -3.96
CA ILE A 58 5.65 -0.73 -2.68
C ILE A 58 5.82 0.37 -1.63
N ASP A 59 7.01 0.97 -1.51
CA ASP A 59 7.29 2.04 -0.55
C ASP A 59 6.36 3.23 -0.74
N ARG A 60 6.11 3.63 -1.99
CA ARG A 60 5.16 4.70 -2.30
C ARG A 60 3.75 4.35 -1.83
N ALA A 61 3.27 3.15 -2.13
CA ALA A 61 1.93 2.71 -1.75
C ALA A 61 1.77 2.59 -0.23
N PHE A 62 2.77 2.02 0.46
CA PHE A 62 2.79 1.91 1.92
C PHE A 62 2.91 3.28 2.59
N GLY A 63 3.76 4.16 2.07
CA GLY A 63 3.91 5.52 2.57
C GLY A 63 2.58 6.26 2.56
N ARG A 64 1.82 6.15 1.47
CA ARG A 64 0.48 6.77 1.39
C ARG A 64 -0.48 6.24 2.46
N ILE A 65 -0.51 4.92 2.67
CA ILE A 65 -1.35 4.31 3.72
C ILE A 65 -0.91 4.77 5.11
N TYR A 66 0.40 4.76 5.35
CA TYR A 66 1.01 5.19 6.61
C TYR A 66 0.68 6.65 6.92
N ASP A 67 0.93 7.56 5.96
CA ASP A 67 0.71 9.00 6.11
C ASP A 67 -0.77 9.29 6.36
N THR A 68 -1.67 8.63 5.62
CA THR A 68 -3.12 8.76 5.83
C THR A 68 -3.51 8.39 7.26
N PHE A 69 -3.00 7.28 7.79
CA PHE A 69 -3.28 6.91 9.18
C PHE A 69 -2.61 7.84 10.18
N ALA A 70 -1.42 8.35 9.90
CA ALA A 70 -0.71 9.29 10.76
C ALA A 70 -1.49 10.61 10.89
N GLU A 71 -2.03 11.12 9.79
CA GLU A 71 -2.75 12.40 9.69
C GLU A 71 -4.17 12.37 10.28
N VAL A 72 -4.76 11.19 10.53
CA VAL A 72 -6.08 11.11 11.16
C VAL A 72 -5.99 11.56 12.62
N HIS A 73 -6.75 12.60 12.96
CA HIS A 73 -6.92 13.09 14.33
C HIS A 73 -8.40 13.04 14.71
N ALA A 74 -8.73 12.26 15.74
CA ALA A 74 -10.09 12.11 16.24
C ALA A 74 -10.08 11.71 17.73
N PRO A 75 -11.18 11.97 18.46
CA PRO A 75 -11.41 11.40 19.79
C PRO A 75 -11.31 9.88 19.79
N ALA A 76 -10.94 9.28 20.93
CA ALA A 76 -10.67 7.85 21.06
C ALA A 76 -11.83 6.96 20.61
N ASP A 77 -13.07 7.37 20.89
CA ASP A 77 -14.30 6.67 20.53
C ASP A 77 -14.63 6.71 19.04
N GLN A 78 -14.02 7.64 18.28
CA GLN A 78 -14.24 7.84 16.84
C GLN A 78 -13.01 7.51 15.99
N LEU A 79 -11.85 7.30 16.62
CA LEU A 79 -10.58 7.19 15.92
C LEU A 79 -10.55 6.03 14.92
N ILE A 80 -10.96 4.83 15.34
CA ILE A 80 -10.95 3.63 14.50
C ILE A 80 -11.88 3.82 13.28
N GLU A 81 -13.08 4.35 13.51
CA GLU A 81 -14.06 4.61 12.44
C GLU A 81 -13.53 5.64 11.44
N THR A 82 -12.97 6.75 11.94
CA THR A 82 -12.38 7.80 11.10
C THR A 82 -11.21 7.25 10.26
N MET A 83 -10.36 6.41 10.85
CA MET A 83 -9.28 5.74 10.12
C MET A 83 -9.79 4.74 9.09
N GLY A 84 -10.89 4.04 9.38
CA GLY A 84 -11.57 3.15 8.43
C GLY A 84 -12.05 3.91 7.20
N HIS A 85 -12.73 5.04 7.39
CA HIS A 85 -13.16 5.89 6.27
C HIS A 85 -11.99 6.46 5.48
N ALA A 86 -10.91 6.86 6.15
CA ALA A 86 -9.71 7.32 5.47
C ALA A 86 -9.12 6.21 4.58
N PHE A 87 -9.11 4.95 5.05
CA PHE A 87 -8.68 3.80 4.26
C PHE A 87 -9.59 3.53 3.06
N GLU A 88 -10.92 3.58 3.24
CA GLU A 88 -11.89 3.44 2.14
C GLU A 88 -11.67 4.50 1.06
N GLN A 89 -11.36 5.74 1.45
CA GLN A 89 -11.03 6.82 0.52
C GLN A 89 -9.74 6.53 -0.27
N ILE A 90 -8.71 5.96 0.34
CA ILE A 90 -7.50 5.53 -0.39
C ILE A 90 -7.86 4.46 -1.44
N ILE A 91 -8.68 3.47 -1.09
CA ILE A 91 -9.09 2.43 -2.04
C ILE A 91 -9.77 3.03 -3.26
N GLN A 92 -10.62 4.05 -3.06
CA GLN A 92 -11.33 4.71 -4.15
C GLN A 92 -10.41 5.60 -5.01
N THR A 93 -9.43 6.26 -4.40
CA THR A 93 -8.59 7.27 -5.07
C THR A 93 -7.27 6.72 -5.63
N HIS A 94 -6.75 5.65 -5.03
CA HIS A 94 -5.45 5.05 -5.30
C HIS A 94 -5.53 3.53 -5.39
N ARG A 95 -6.62 3.02 -5.99
CA ARG A 95 -6.94 1.59 -6.09
C ARG A 95 -5.75 0.71 -6.49
N ASP A 96 -5.03 1.09 -7.55
CA ASP A 96 -3.91 0.30 -8.09
C ASP A 96 -2.74 0.18 -7.10
N GLU A 97 -2.46 1.24 -6.32
CA GLU A 97 -1.45 1.21 -5.27
C GLU A 97 -1.86 0.23 -4.16
N VAL A 98 -3.11 0.29 -3.70
CA VAL A 98 -3.63 -0.61 -2.65
C VAL A 98 -3.69 -2.07 -3.11
N LEU A 99 -4.13 -2.31 -4.34
CA LEU A 99 -4.18 -3.65 -4.92
C LEU A 99 -2.80 -4.28 -5.05
N MET A 100 -1.80 -3.48 -5.41
CA MET A 100 -0.43 -3.96 -5.51
C MET A 100 0.14 -4.36 -4.15
N VAL A 101 -0.12 -3.58 -3.10
CA VAL A 101 0.24 -3.96 -1.72
C VAL A 101 -0.32 -5.34 -1.40
N MET A 102 -1.58 -5.61 -1.77
CA MET A 102 -2.19 -6.92 -1.56
C MET A 102 -1.51 -8.05 -2.34
N GLN A 103 -1.12 -7.81 -3.60
CA GLN A 103 -0.38 -8.78 -4.41
C GLN A 103 1.01 -9.08 -3.84
N ALA A 104 1.64 -8.10 -3.19
CA ALA A 104 3.01 -8.20 -2.69
C ALA A 104 3.19 -9.27 -1.60
N HIS A 105 2.16 -9.56 -0.80
CA HIS A 105 2.22 -10.58 0.26
C HIS A 105 2.44 -12.01 -0.26
N ALA A 106 2.02 -12.28 -1.49
CA ALA A 106 2.09 -13.61 -2.10
C ALA A 106 3.41 -13.86 -2.87
N ILE A 107 4.29 -12.86 -2.95
CA ILE A 107 5.54 -12.93 -3.69
C ILE A 107 6.58 -13.74 -2.87
N SER A 108 7.22 -14.72 -3.53
CA SER A 108 8.10 -15.69 -2.86
C SER A 108 9.55 -15.23 -2.73
N GLU A 109 9.91 -14.17 -3.43
CA GLU A 109 11.23 -13.58 -3.52
C GLU A 109 11.67 -13.08 -2.14
N PRO A 110 12.77 -13.60 -1.56
CA PRO A 110 13.15 -13.29 -0.19
C PRO A 110 13.30 -11.80 0.08
N GLY A 111 13.93 -11.05 -0.84
CA GLY A 111 14.14 -9.61 -0.69
C GLY A 111 12.84 -8.80 -0.71
N ILE A 112 11.85 -9.21 -1.51
CA ILE A 112 10.53 -8.56 -1.52
C ILE A 112 9.75 -8.92 -0.26
N ARG A 113 9.74 -10.20 0.13
CA ARG A 113 9.03 -10.67 1.32
C ARG A 113 9.56 -9.99 2.59
N GLU A 114 10.87 -9.91 2.74
CA GLU A 114 11.51 -9.24 3.88
C GLU A 114 11.14 -7.76 3.91
N HIS A 115 11.22 -7.07 2.76
CA HIS A 115 10.84 -5.67 2.64
C HIS A 115 9.40 -5.40 3.04
N VAL A 116 8.46 -6.17 2.47
CA VAL A 116 7.03 -6.08 2.80
C VAL A 116 6.79 -6.39 4.29
N SER A 117 7.47 -7.39 4.85
CA SER A 117 7.37 -7.70 6.29
C SER A 117 7.77 -6.52 7.18
N GLN A 118 8.82 -5.78 6.83
CA GLN A 118 9.26 -4.59 7.57
C GLN A 118 8.23 -3.46 7.48
N LEU A 119 7.61 -3.28 6.32
CA LEU A 119 6.57 -2.26 6.12
C LEU A 119 5.31 -2.55 6.93
N PHE A 120 4.86 -3.81 7.00
CA PHE A 120 3.75 -4.20 7.89
C PHE A 120 4.07 -3.99 9.36
N LEU A 121 5.28 -4.35 9.77
CA LEU A 121 5.70 -4.15 11.16
C LEU A 121 5.68 -2.66 11.51
N THR A 122 6.16 -1.81 10.60
CA THR A 122 6.15 -0.35 10.76
C THR A 122 4.74 0.20 10.92
N ILE A 123 3.79 -0.22 10.06
CA ILE A 123 2.38 0.17 10.19
C ILE A 123 1.80 -0.33 11.52
N PHE A 124 2.05 -1.58 11.87
CA PHE A 124 1.54 -2.19 13.09
C PHE A 124 2.01 -1.47 14.36
N GLU A 125 3.31 -1.15 14.45
CA GLU A 125 3.89 -0.41 15.56
C GLU A 125 3.32 1.02 15.62
N SER A 126 3.23 1.70 14.49
CA SER A 126 2.63 3.05 14.40
C SER A 126 1.18 3.07 14.88
N LEU A 127 0.35 2.13 14.41
CA LEU A 127 -1.04 2.00 14.84
C LEU A 127 -1.15 1.67 16.32
N THR A 128 -0.30 0.77 16.82
CA THR A 128 -0.26 0.40 18.25
C THR A 128 0.02 1.64 19.09
N SER A 129 1.08 2.40 18.78
CA SER A 129 1.40 3.63 19.49
C SER A 129 0.29 4.68 19.39
N LYS A 130 -0.35 4.81 18.22
CA LYS A 130 -1.48 5.75 18.03
C LYS A 130 -2.66 5.39 18.93
N PHE A 131 -3.01 4.10 19.01
CA PHE A 131 -4.10 3.61 19.85
C PHE A 131 -3.78 3.69 21.35
N GLU A 132 -2.53 3.40 21.75
CA GLU A 132 -2.06 3.62 23.14
C GLU A 132 -2.18 5.09 23.55
N ASN A 133 -1.70 6.00 22.70
CA ASN A 133 -1.76 7.45 22.95
C ASN A 133 -3.20 7.97 23.02
N ALA A 134 -4.13 7.34 22.30
CA ALA A 134 -5.55 7.66 22.35
C ALA A 134 -6.26 7.04 23.57
N GLY A 135 -5.59 6.18 24.35
CA GLY A 135 -6.19 5.48 25.49
C GLY A 135 -7.11 4.32 25.10
N ILE A 136 -6.94 3.75 23.90
CA ILE A 136 -7.71 2.59 23.44
C ILE A 136 -7.19 1.32 24.15
N PRO A 137 -8.05 0.55 24.83
CA PRO A 137 -7.64 -0.68 25.50
C PRO A 137 -7.22 -1.75 24.49
N ASN A 138 -6.29 -2.64 24.88
CA ASN A 138 -5.79 -3.72 24.01
C ASN A 138 -5.30 -3.17 22.65
N ALA A 139 -4.52 -2.09 22.68
CA ALA A 139 -4.09 -1.35 21.50
C ALA A 139 -3.40 -2.24 20.45
N LYS A 140 -2.57 -3.19 20.90
CA LYS A 140 -1.88 -4.15 20.03
C LYS A 140 -2.85 -5.08 19.30
N GLU A 141 -3.79 -5.70 20.03
CA GLU A 141 -4.84 -6.53 19.43
C GLU A 141 -5.73 -5.72 18.49
N THR A 142 -6.04 -4.48 18.87
CA THR A 142 -6.86 -3.56 18.07
C THR A 142 -6.14 -3.17 16.78
N ALA A 143 -4.84 -2.90 16.82
CA ALA A 143 -4.01 -2.65 15.63
C ALA A 143 -3.98 -3.86 14.71
N ALA A 144 -3.78 -5.07 15.25
CA ALA A 144 -3.82 -6.30 14.47
C ALA A 144 -5.20 -6.52 13.81
N HIS A 145 -6.29 -6.30 14.55
CA HIS A 145 -7.65 -6.41 14.02
C HIS A 145 -7.95 -5.37 12.94
N PHE A 146 -7.48 -4.12 13.12
CA PHE A 146 -7.64 -3.05 12.15
C PHE A 146 -6.93 -3.37 10.83
N ILE A 147 -5.67 -3.81 10.89
CA ILE A 147 -4.93 -4.29 9.70
C ILE A 147 -5.66 -5.47 9.05
N GLY A 148 -6.13 -6.43 9.85
CA GLY A 148 -6.90 -7.58 9.36
C GLY A 148 -8.19 -7.18 8.63
N THR A 149 -8.91 -6.19 9.15
CA THR A 149 -10.11 -5.64 8.51
C THR A 149 -9.76 -4.96 7.20
N GLY A 150 -8.68 -4.15 7.17
CA GLY A 150 -8.18 -3.55 5.93
C GLY A 150 -7.83 -4.59 4.86
N LEU A 151 -7.14 -5.66 5.23
CA LEU A 151 -6.81 -6.77 4.31
C LEU A 151 -8.08 -7.50 3.81
N LEU A 152 -9.08 -7.69 4.66
CA LEU A 152 -10.36 -8.28 4.26
C LEU A 152 -11.12 -7.37 3.28
N ILE A 153 -11.10 -6.06 3.50
CA ILE A 153 -11.70 -5.08 2.58
C ILE A 153 -11.02 -5.16 1.22
N THR A 154 -9.69 -5.14 1.17
CA THR A 154 -8.96 -5.25 -0.09
C THR A 154 -9.23 -6.58 -0.79
N LEU A 155 -9.34 -7.70 -0.04
CA LEU A 155 -9.73 -9.00 -0.59
C LEU A 155 -11.12 -8.97 -1.21
N ALA A 156 -12.09 -8.38 -0.51
CA ALA A 156 -13.45 -8.24 -0.99
C ALA A 156 -13.52 -7.43 -2.30
N GLU A 157 -12.74 -6.34 -2.38
CA GLU A 157 -12.62 -5.51 -3.58
C GLU A 157 -11.97 -6.28 -4.75
N VAL A 158 -10.89 -7.02 -4.50
CA VAL A 158 -10.21 -7.85 -5.52
C VAL A 158 -11.13 -8.92 -6.09
N LEU A 159 -11.89 -9.59 -5.22
CA LEU A 159 -12.78 -10.68 -5.59
C LEU A 159 -14.16 -10.20 -6.05
N ASN A 160 -14.44 -8.90 -5.97
CA ASN A 160 -15.75 -8.32 -6.21
C ASN A 160 -16.85 -8.97 -5.33
N LEU A 161 -16.57 -9.10 -4.02
CA LEU A 161 -17.43 -9.72 -3.00
C LEU A 161 -17.80 -8.72 -1.90
N PRO A 162 -18.62 -7.68 -2.21
CA PRO A 162 -18.96 -6.62 -1.25
C PRO A 162 -19.65 -7.12 0.02
N GLN A 163 -20.30 -8.29 -0.02
CA GLN A 163 -20.93 -8.90 1.17
C GLN A 163 -19.95 -9.28 2.29
N LEU A 164 -18.64 -9.35 2.02
CA LEU A 164 -17.61 -9.62 3.05
C LEU A 164 -17.32 -8.42 3.93
N THR A 165 -17.66 -7.21 3.48
CA THR A 165 -17.41 -5.94 4.19
C THR A 165 -18.70 -5.25 4.58
N HIS A 166 -19.75 -5.34 3.76
CA HIS A 166 -21.08 -4.78 4.00
C HIS A 166 -21.99 -5.80 4.71
N GLY A 167 -21.71 -6.06 5.98
CA GLY A 167 -22.47 -7.01 6.80
C GLY A 167 -23.59 -6.42 7.66
N LYS A 168 -23.94 -5.13 7.52
CA LYS A 168 -24.91 -4.45 8.42
C LYS A 168 -26.11 -3.74 7.78
N ASP A 169 -26.26 -3.71 6.46
CA ASP A 169 -27.34 -2.92 5.85
C ASP A 169 -28.62 -3.70 5.48
N HIS A 170 -28.64 -5.03 5.57
CA HIS A 170 -29.80 -5.84 5.15
C HIS A 170 -30.16 -6.95 6.16
N CYS A 171 -30.55 -6.58 7.38
CA CYS A 171 -31.48 -7.38 8.21
C CYS A 171 -32.14 -6.51 9.29
#